data_AF-A0A8T7L4A5-F1
#
_entry.id   AF-A0A8T7L4A5-F1
#
_cell.length_a   1.000
_cell.length_b   1.000
_cell.length_c   1.000
_cell.angle_alpha   90.00
_cell.angle_beta   90.00
_cell.angle_gamma   90.00
#
_symmetry.space_group_name_H-M   'P 1'
#
loop_
_entity.id
_entity.type
_entity.pdbx_description
1 polymer ?
#
loop_
_entity_poly.entity_id
_entity_poly.type
_entity_poly.pdbx_seq_one_letter_code
_entity_poly.pdbx_strand_id
1 'polypeptide(L)'
;MLQRLTGQLPSWTRDDHPVTRYELGKTRAVPRRAQLTRVIGLALLGGLLFVAGYAVATGFFQNPPGQNLTEGLMAVLYWPLLVIQVIMQVAALALTVNVVSEQKRRQAWDNLRATSGGVGLILRARWLAVYYRLRGLLALVMIVRLLLIFGILYDLTAFQGRYIDLLVNGITPELSPLVAALLLAFLMTATLLIPLTSLGLSAALGLLFSVLIQQRTYSTLTLIVGIVLRTALAAALVFVATRFIQGQMPDVPDPAAWLLLGVFAAFGDWGLALLNLSFYSTVWTLIPYGIFLGVALLGFSILQSAAAEWILSLTIQAAERNG
;
A
#
# COMPACT_ATOMS: atom_id res chain seq x y z
N MET A 1 10.00 16.64 -20.81
CA MET A 1 9.71 16.95 -19.38
C MET A 1 9.95 15.76 -18.46
N LEU A 2 9.48 14.54 -18.76
CA LEU A 2 9.76 13.33 -17.94
C LEU A 2 11.27 13.07 -17.69
N GLN A 3 12.14 13.32 -18.67
CA GLN A 3 13.60 13.20 -18.50
C GLN A 3 14.18 14.12 -17.41
N ARG A 4 13.56 15.27 -17.11
CA ARG A 4 14.04 16.17 -16.04
C ARG A 4 13.69 15.64 -14.65
N LEU A 5 12.56 14.95 -14.51
CA LEU A 5 12.17 14.27 -13.26
C LEU A 5 13.00 13.01 -13.03
N THR A 6 13.32 12.25 -14.08
CA THR A 6 14.17 11.05 -13.96
C THR A 6 15.66 11.36 -13.86
N GLY A 7 16.10 12.56 -14.28
CA GLY A 7 17.51 12.97 -14.22
C GLY A 7 18.08 13.09 -12.81
N GLN A 8 17.22 13.38 -11.82
CA GLN A 8 17.58 13.47 -10.40
C GLN A 8 17.66 12.10 -9.70
N LEU A 9 17.20 11.03 -10.36
CA LEU A 9 17.29 9.70 -9.79
C LEU A 9 18.74 9.17 -9.90
N PRO A 10 19.22 8.39 -8.91
CA PRO A 10 20.55 7.80 -8.95
C PRO A 10 20.82 7.06 -10.26
N SER A 11 22.04 7.11 -10.79
CA SER A 11 22.37 6.52 -12.11
C SER A 11 21.92 5.07 -12.28
N TRP A 12 21.95 4.28 -11.21
CA TRP A 12 21.51 2.87 -11.20
C TRP A 12 20.00 2.66 -11.31
N THR A 13 19.17 3.68 -11.03
CA THR A 13 17.70 3.59 -11.10
C THR A 13 17.13 3.94 -12.48
N ARG A 14 17.94 4.59 -13.32
CA ARG A 14 17.47 5.10 -14.61
C ARG A 14 17.22 3.95 -15.59
N ASP A 15 16.26 4.14 -16.49
CA ASP A 15 15.86 3.14 -17.49
C ASP A 15 16.96 2.84 -18.54
N ASP A 16 17.95 3.74 -18.67
CA ASP A 16 19.09 3.62 -19.57
C ASP A 16 20.22 2.74 -18.99
N HIS A 17 20.26 2.52 -17.68
CA HIS A 17 21.31 1.74 -17.04
C HIS A 17 21.26 0.27 -17.49
N PRO A 18 22.38 -0.36 -17.89
CA PRO A 18 22.37 -1.67 -18.52
C PRO A 18 21.79 -2.78 -17.62
N VAL A 19 21.99 -2.69 -16.30
CA VAL A 19 21.47 -3.69 -15.34
C VAL A 19 19.96 -3.59 -15.16
N THR A 20 19.42 -2.37 -14.99
CA THR A 20 17.97 -2.17 -14.92
C THR A 20 17.34 -2.49 -16.25
N ARG A 21 17.94 -2.06 -17.37
CA ARG A 21 17.48 -2.41 -18.72
C ARG A 21 17.54 -3.90 -18.99
N TYR A 22 18.51 -4.64 -18.47
CA TYR A 22 18.55 -6.10 -18.60
C TYR A 22 17.42 -6.75 -17.78
N GLU A 23 17.19 -6.29 -16.56
CA GLU A 23 16.14 -6.82 -15.69
C GLU A 23 14.71 -6.44 -16.12
N LEU A 24 14.54 -5.22 -16.64
CA LEU A 24 13.33 -4.72 -17.29
C LEU A 24 13.21 -5.27 -18.74
N GLY A 25 14.32 -5.60 -19.39
CA GLY A 25 14.39 -6.14 -20.75
C GLY A 25 14.11 -7.64 -20.84
N LYS A 26 14.28 -8.38 -19.73
CA LYS A 26 13.66 -9.71 -19.54
C LYS A 26 12.13 -9.64 -19.66
N THR A 27 11.53 -8.48 -19.43
CA THR A 27 10.14 -8.13 -19.78
C THR A 27 10.04 -7.62 -21.22
N ARG A 28 10.68 -8.34 -22.15
CA ARG A 28 10.70 -8.15 -23.61
C ARG A 28 9.37 -7.60 -24.12
N ALA A 29 9.42 -6.65 -25.07
CA ALA A 29 8.28 -5.98 -25.70
C ALA A 29 7.07 -6.92 -25.78
N VAL A 30 6.16 -6.77 -24.80
CA VAL A 30 4.97 -7.60 -24.71
C VAL A 30 4.24 -7.37 -26.04
N PRO A 31 3.97 -8.42 -26.84
CA PRO A 31 3.34 -8.23 -28.13
C PRO A 31 2.06 -7.43 -27.92
N ARG A 32 1.73 -6.49 -28.82
CA ARG A 32 0.58 -5.57 -28.65
C ARG A 32 -0.70 -6.31 -28.24
N ARG A 33 -0.89 -7.53 -28.74
CA ARG A 33 -1.98 -8.45 -28.36
C ARG A 33 -1.95 -8.82 -26.86
N ALA A 34 -0.80 -9.23 -26.33
CA ALA A 34 -0.66 -9.54 -24.91
C ALA A 34 -0.75 -8.29 -24.00
N GLN A 35 -0.42 -7.11 -24.53
CA GLN A 35 -0.66 -5.86 -23.81
C GLN A 35 -2.16 -5.55 -23.76
N LEU A 36 -2.87 -5.71 -24.88
CA LEU A 36 -4.31 -5.54 -24.96
C LEU A 36 -5.04 -6.53 -24.05
N THR A 37 -4.68 -7.82 -24.06
CA THR A 37 -5.29 -8.82 -23.16
C THR A 37 -5.04 -8.51 -21.69
N ARG A 38 -3.89 -7.94 -21.33
CA ARG A 38 -3.63 -7.45 -19.96
C ARG A 38 -4.52 -6.28 -19.58
N VAL A 39 -4.67 -5.30 -20.47
CA VAL A 39 -5.55 -4.13 -20.22
C VAL A 39 -7.00 -4.58 -20.10
N ILE A 40 -7.48 -5.43 -21.02
CA ILE A 40 -8.83 -6.00 -20.97
C ILE A 40 -9.00 -6.84 -19.70
N GLY A 41 -8.04 -7.69 -19.36
CA GLY A 41 -8.08 -8.51 -18.15
C GLY A 41 -8.13 -7.66 -16.88
N LEU A 42 -7.37 -6.57 -16.81
CA LEU A 42 -7.42 -5.61 -15.71
C LEU A 42 -8.76 -4.87 -15.66
N ALA A 43 -9.31 -4.47 -16.80
CA ALA A 43 -10.61 -3.81 -16.89
C ALA A 43 -11.75 -4.75 -16.47
N LEU A 44 -11.72 -6.00 -16.93
CA LEU A 44 -12.69 -7.03 -16.54
C LEU A 44 -12.58 -7.36 -15.05
N LEU A 45 -11.35 -7.50 -14.52
CA LEU A 45 -11.13 -7.70 -13.10
C LEU A 45 -11.67 -6.51 -12.30
N GLY A 46 -11.36 -5.28 -12.71
CA GLY A 46 -11.88 -4.06 -12.09
C GLY A 46 -13.41 -3.99 -12.12
N GLY A 47 -14.02 -4.31 -13.25
CA GLY A 47 -15.48 -4.36 -13.39
C GLY A 47 -16.13 -5.45 -12.53
N LEU A 48 -15.57 -6.66 -12.51
CA LEU A 48 -16.06 -7.76 -11.68
C LEU A 48 -15.95 -7.42 -10.19
N LEU A 49 -14.83 -6.82 -9.78
CA LEU A 49 -14.64 -6.37 -8.40
C LEU A 49 -15.60 -5.23 -8.05
N PHE A 50 -15.85 -4.28 -8.96
CA PHE A 50 -16.85 -3.23 -8.76
C PHE A 50 -18.25 -3.79 -8.57
N VAL A 51 -18.68 -4.73 -9.43
CA VAL A 51 -19.99 -5.39 -9.32
C VAL A 51 -20.11 -6.19 -8.02
N ALA A 52 -19.07 -6.94 -7.65
CA ALA A 52 -19.03 -7.67 -6.39
C ALA A 52 -19.11 -6.73 -5.18
N GLY A 53 -18.33 -5.64 -5.20
CA GLY A 53 -18.36 -4.60 -4.18
C GLY A 53 -19.73 -3.93 -4.08
N TYR A 54 -20.38 -3.66 -5.22
CA TYR A 54 -21.72 -3.09 -5.26
C TYR A 54 -22.76 -4.04 -4.70
N ALA A 55 -22.71 -5.33 -5.06
CA ALA A 55 -23.59 -6.34 -4.51
C ALA A 55 -23.41 -6.46 -2.98
N VAL A 56 -22.18 -6.43 -2.47
CA VAL A 56 -21.92 -6.45 -1.02
C VAL A 56 -22.44 -5.19 -0.34
N ALA A 57 -22.15 -4.00 -0.89
CA ALA A 57 -22.56 -2.71 -0.33
C ALA A 57 -24.07 -2.54 -0.23
N THR A 58 -24.80 -3.07 -1.22
CA THR A 58 -26.27 -2.94 -1.31
C THR A 58 -27.02 -4.07 -0.60
N GLY A 59 -26.32 -5.01 0.06
CA GLY A 59 -26.94 -6.20 0.63
C GLY A 59 -27.63 -7.06 -0.44
N PHE A 60 -26.96 -7.26 -1.57
CA PHE A 60 -27.48 -7.88 -2.79
C PHE A 60 -28.66 -7.10 -3.41
N PHE A 61 -28.44 -5.82 -3.70
CA PHE A 61 -29.39 -4.91 -4.36
C PHE A 61 -30.65 -4.59 -3.56
N GLN A 62 -30.62 -4.80 -2.24
CA GLN A 62 -31.75 -4.56 -1.35
C GLN A 62 -31.80 -3.11 -0.85
N ASN A 63 -30.63 -2.46 -0.71
CA ASN A 63 -30.49 -1.11 -0.17
C ASN A 63 -29.62 -0.23 -1.09
N PRO A 64 -29.81 1.10 -1.08
CA PRO A 64 -28.89 2.01 -1.75
C PRO A 64 -27.49 1.94 -1.10
N PRO A 65 -26.39 2.11 -1.87
CA PRO A 65 -25.02 1.90 -1.40
C PRO A 65 -24.50 2.99 -0.44
N GLY A 66 -25.22 4.09 -0.24
CA GLY A 66 -24.86 5.19 0.65
C GLY A 66 -25.82 6.37 0.52
N GLN A 67 -25.76 7.32 1.45
CA GLN A 67 -26.60 8.53 1.43
C GLN A 67 -26.05 9.61 0.51
N ASN A 68 -24.72 9.68 0.38
CA ASN A 68 -24.03 10.60 -0.52
C ASN A 68 -23.11 9.83 -1.50
N LEU A 69 -22.58 10.54 -2.49
CA LEU A 69 -21.75 9.95 -3.54
C LEU A 69 -20.47 9.33 -2.97
N THR A 70 -19.80 10.01 -2.03
CA THR A 70 -18.54 9.55 -1.43
C THR A 70 -18.74 8.30 -0.58
N GLU A 71 -19.79 8.24 0.23
CA GLU A 71 -20.16 7.08 1.04
C GLU A 71 -20.54 5.90 0.14
N GLY A 72 -21.33 6.14 -0.91
CA GLY A 72 -21.66 5.11 -1.90
C GLY A 72 -20.44 4.56 -2.62
N LEU A 73 -19.53 5.43 -3.09
CA LEU A 73 -18.27 5.01 -3.71
C LEU A 73 -17.40 4.23 -2.73
N MET A 74 -17.29 4.69 -1.48
CA MET A 74 -16.54 4.00 -0.43
C MET A 74 -17.11 2.62 -0.16
N ALA A 75 -18.42 2.48 0.07
CA ALA A 75 -19.05 1.19 0.34
C ALA A 75 -18.80 0.18 -0.79
N VAL A 76 -18.86 0.64 -2.04
CA VAL A 76 -18.68 -0.20 -3.23
C VAL A 76 -17.19 -0.55 -3.46
N LEU A 77 -16.29 0.42 -3.36
CA LEU A 77 -14.89 0.26 -3.79
C LEU A 77 -13.96 -0.26 -2.69
N TYR A 78 -14.36 -0.15 -1.42
CA TYR A 78 -13.50 -0.44 -0.29
C TYR A 78 -12.97 -1.87 -0.26
N TRP A 79 -13.86 -2.87 -0.27
CA TRP A 79 -13.47 -4.29 -0.24
C TRP A 79 -12.68 -4.71 -1.49
N PRO A 80 -13.12 -4.37 -2.71
CA PRO A 80 -12.32 -4.53 -3.93
C PRO A 80 -10.89 -4.02 -3.84
N LEU A 81 -10.72 -2.77 -3.39
CA LEU A 81 -9.42 -2.13 -3.32
C LEU A 81 -8.51 -2.85 -2.32
N LEU A 82 -9.08 -3.25 -1.19
CA LEU A 82 -8.36 -3.98 -0.17
C LEU A 82 -7.84 -5.32 -0.69
N VAL A 83 -8.68 -6.07 -1.41
CA VAL A 83 -8.28 -7.36 -2.00
C VAL A 83 -7.16 -7.15 -3.01
N ILE A 84 -7.28 -6.17 -3.91
CA ILE A 84 -6.22 -5.83 -4.87
C ILE A 84 -4.92 -5.51 -4.15
N GLN A 85 -5.00 -4.75 -3.07
CA GLN A 85 -3.86 -4.33 -2.28
C GLN A 85 -3.16 -5.50 -1.58
N VAL A 86 -3.92 -6.42 -0.98
CA VAL A 86 -3.36 -7.66 -0.43
C VAL A 86 -2.67 -8.46 -1.53
N ILE A 87 -3.31 -8.61 -2.70
CA ILE A 87 -2.72 -9.30 -3.86
C ILE A 87 -1.41 -8.63 -4.29
N MET A 88 -1.35 -7.29 -4.35
CA MET A 88 -0.14 -6.56 -4.71
C MET A 88 1.00 -6.81 -3.72
N GLN A 89 0.72 -6.79 -2.42
CA GLN A 89 1.72 -7.03 -1.38
C GLN A 89 2.26 -8.46 -1.43
N VAL A 90 1.37 -9.44 -1.63
CA VAL A 90 1.74 -10.85 -1.82
C VAL A 90 2.57 -11.03 -3.09
N ALA A 91 2.15 -10.41 -4.20
CA ALA A 91 2.88 -10.48 -5.46
C ALA A 91 4.27 -9.84 -5.34
N ALA A 92 4.39 -8.71 -4.63
CA ALA A 92 5.69 -8.07 -4.40
C ALA A 92 6.68 -8.98 -3.67
N LEU A 93 6.23 -9.66 -2.60
CA LEU A 93 7.02 -10.66 -1.89
C LEU A 93 7.39 -11.84 -2.80
N ALA A 94 6.40 -12.42 -3.50
CA ALA A 94 6.61 -13.59 -4.35
C ALA A 94 7.59 -13.31 -5.51
N LEU A 95 7.58 -12.09 -6.05
CA LEU A 95 8.48 -11.66 -7.13
C LEU A 95 9.94 -11.53 -6.68
N THR A 96 10.20 -11.35 -5.39
CA THR A 96 11.56 -11.12 -4.85
C THR A 96 12.13 -12.29 -4.04
N VAL A 97 11.30 -13.14 -3.43
CA VAL A 97 11.71 -14.21 -2.50
C VAL A 97 12.63 -15.29 -3.11
N ASN A 98 12.62 -15.45 -4.43
CA ASN A 98 13.39 -16.48 -5.14
C ASN A 98 14.55 -15.92 -5.98
N VAL A 99 14.87 -14.63 -5.85
CA VAL A 99 15.83 -13.94 -6.73
C VAL A 99 17.23 -14.57 -6.65
N VAL A 100 17.77 -14.79 -5.46
CA VAL A 100 19.12 -15.34 -5.27
C VAL A 100 19.21 -16.79 -5.76
N SER A 101 18.24 -17.63 -5.37
CA SER A 101 18.20 -19.03 -5.81
C SER A 101 18.10 -19.14 -7.34
N GLU A 102 17.36 -18.23 -7.99
CA GLU A 102 17.28 -18.13 -9.45
C GLU A 102 18.63 -17.74 -10.09
N GLN A 103 19.36 -16.79 -9.49
CA GLN A 103 20.68 -16.38 -10.01
C GLN A 103 21.73 -17.48 -9.81
N LYS A 104 21.69 -18.19 -8.68
CA LYS A 104 22.55 -19.37 -8.42
C LYS A 104 22.31 -20.47 -9.46
N ARG A 105 21.04 -20.78 -9.75
CA ARG A 105 20.68 -21.77 -10.78
C ARG A 105 21.21 -21.41 -12.16
N ARG A 106 21.28 -20.12 -12.48
CA ARG A 106 21.82 -19.61 -13.74
C ARG A 106 23.35 -19.51 -13.77
N GLN A 107 24.04 -19.92 -12.70
CA GLN A 107 25.49 -19.80 -12.55
C GLN A 107 25.99 -18.35 -12.73
N ALA A 108 25.11 -17.36 -12.58
CA ALA A 108 25.45 -15.94 -12.71
C ALA A 108 25.83 -15.31 -11.36
N TRP A 109 25.50 -15.99 -10.27
CA TRP A 109 25.66 -15.47 -8.91
C TRP A 109 27.12 -15.23 -8.53
N ASP A 110 28.03 -16.15 -8.88
CA ASP A 110 29.44 -16.03 -8.54
C ASP A 110 30.11 -14.88 -9.32
N ASN A 111 29.73 -14.70 -10.59
CA ASN A 111 30.17 -13.56 -11.40
C ASN A 111 29.69 -12.21 -10.82
N LEU A 112 28.46 -12.17 -10.30
CA LEU A 112 27.91 -10.98 -9.66
C LEU A 112 28.62 -10.62 -8.35
N ARG A 113 29.14 -11.62 -7.62
CA ARG A 113 29.95 -11.43 -6.42
C ARG A 113 31.37 -10.98 -6.72
N ALA A 114 31.97 -11.55 -7.76
CA ALA A 114 33.31 -11.16 -8.20
C ALA A 114 33.36 -9.70 -8.69
N THR A 115 32.23 -9.14 -9.10
CA THR A 115 32.11 -7.74 -9.52
C THR A 115 31.85 -6.83 -8.33
N SER A 116 32.69 -5.80 -8.12
CA SER A 116 32.49 -4.81 -7.05
C SER A 116 31.12 -4.13 -7.18
N GLY A 117 30.30 -4.24 -6.13
CA GLY A 117 28.94 -3.70 -6.11
C GLY A 117 27.92 -4.38 -7.04
N GLY A 118 28.29 -5.47 -7.72
CA GLY A 118 27.41 -6.20 -8.64
C GLY A 118 26.16 -6.75 -7.95
N VAL A 119 26.33 -7.31 -6.76
CA VAL A 119 25.24 -7.81 -5.89
C VAL A 119 24.29 -6.67 -5.46
N GLY A 120 24.84 -5.52 -5.06
CA GLY A 120 24.04 -4.36 -4.68
C GLY A 120 23.18 -3.84 -5.84
N LEU A 121 23.77 -3.72 -7.03
CA LEU A 121 23.08 -3.26 -8.23
C LEU A 121 21.94 -4.21 -8.66
N ILE A 122 22.18 -5.53 -8.65
CA ILE A 122 21.13 -6.48 -9.05
C ILE A 122 19.97 -6.51 -8.06
N LEU A 123 20.24 -6.45 -6.75
CA LEU A 123 19.18 -6.47 -5.73
C LEU A 123 18.34 -5.19 -5.78
N ARG A 124 18.98 -4.03 -5.94
CA ARG A 124 18.29 -2.75 -6.15
C ARG A 124 17.46 -2.72 -7.43
N ALA A 125 18.01 -3.23 -8.54
CA ALA A 125 17.27 -3.34 -9.80
C ALA A 125 16.06 -4.27 -9.66
N ARG A 126 16.18 -5.36 -8.88
CA ARG A 126 15.08 -6.28 -8.60
C ARG A 126 14.00 -5.66 -7.74
N TRP A 127 14.38 -4.92 -6.71
CA TRP A 127 13.46 -4.15 -5.87
C TRP A 127 12.65 -3.16 -6.74
N LEU A 128 13.34 -2.39 -7.57
CA LEU A 128 12.71 -1.43 -8.48
C LEU A 128 11.80 -2.12 -9.51
N ALA A 129 12.22 -3.26 -10.06
CA ALA A 129 11.44 -4.01 -11.04
C ALA A 129 10.06 -4.46 -10.52
N VAL A 130 9.86 -4.59 -9.20
CA VAL A 130 8.54 -4.89 -8.61
C VAL A 130 7.56 -3.76 -8.92
N TYR A 131 7.95 -2.50 -8.74
CA TYR A 131 7.12 -1.34 -9.07
C TYR A 131 6.71 -1.33 -10.54
N TYR A 132 7.65 -1.58 -11.45
CA TYR A 132 7.36 -1.64 -12.88
C TYR A 132 6.41 -2.78 -13.25
N ARG A 133 6.55 -3.95 -12.60
CA ARG A 133 5.69 -5.12 -12.87
C ARG A 133 4.27 -4.93 -12.32
N LEU A 134 4.14 -4.31 -11.15
CA LEU A 134 2.87 -4.08 -10.47
C LEU A 134 2.27 -2.70 -10.76
N ARG A 135 2.87 -1.91 -11.66
CA ARG A 135 2.43 -0.54 -12.00
C ARG A 135 0.97 -0.43 -12.38
N GLY A 136 0.40 -1.44 -13.05
CA GLY A 136 -1.00 -1.42 -13.47
C GLY A 136 -1.97 -1.50 -12.28
N LEU A 137 -1.70 -2.43 -11.35
CA LEU A 137 -2.49 -2.57 -10.12
C LEU A 137 -2.26 -1.37 -9.19
N LEU A 138 -1.01 -0.91 -9.07
CA LEU A 138 -0.69 0.28 -8.30
C LEU A 138 -1.39 1.52 -8.85
N ALA A 139 -1.36 1.74 -10.18
CA ALA A 139 -2.07 2.84 -10.81
C ALA A 139 -3.57 2.76 -10.57
N LEU A 140 -4.17 1.56 -10.66
CA LEU A 140 -5.58 1.35 -10.33
C LEU A 140 -5.89 1.77 -8.88
N VAL A 141 -5.08 1.33 -7.92
CA VAL A 141 -5.24 1.70 -6.51
C VAL A 141 -5.12 3.21 -6.31
N MET A 142 -4.13 3.83 -6.94
CA MET A 142 -3.90 5.28 -6.83
C MET A 142 -5.02 6.09 -7.49
N ILE A 143 -5.53 5.68 -8.64
CA ILE A 143 -6.66 6.35 -9.32
C ILE A 143 -7.90 6.30 -8.44
N VAL A 144 -8.24 5.13 -7.88
CA VAL A 144 -9.39 5.01 -6.99
C VAL A 144 -9.22 5.89 -5.75
N ARG A 145 -8.04 5.91 -5.13
CA ARG A 145 -7.77 6.80 -3.98
C ARG A 145 -7.89 8.28 -4.34
N LEU A 146 -7.38 8.68 -5.50
CA LEU A 146 -7.53 10.05 -5.99
C LEU A 146 -9.00 10.39 -6.22
N LEU A 147 -9.80 9.50 -6.80
CA LEU A 147 -11.24 9.70 -6.97
C LEU A 147 -11.96 9.89 -5.63
N LEU A 148 -11.60 9.09 -4.61
CA LEU A 148 -12.15 9.24 -3.26
C LEU A 148 -11.73 10.57 -2.61
N ILE A 149 -10.48 10.97 -2.77
CA ILE A 149 -9.98 12.28 -2.32
C ILE A 149 -10.72 13.42 -3.03
N PHE A 150 -10.96 13.32 -4.34
CA PHE A 150 -11.78 14.29 -5.07
C PHE A 150 -13.22 14.32 -4.55
N GLY A 151 -13.80 13.18 -4.21
CA GLY A 151 -15.12 13.09 -3.56
C GLY A 151 -15.15 13.83 -2.22
N ILE A 152 -14.14 13.62 -1.37
CA ILE A 152 -13.97 14.37 -0.11
C ILE A 152 -13.91 15.87 -0.39
N LEU A 153 -13.03 16.31 -1.29
CA LEU A 153 -12.88 17.73 -1.60
C LEU A 153 -14.18 18.33 -2.15
N TYR A 154 -14.91 17.59 -2.99
CA TYR A 154 -16.21 17.99 -3.49
C TYR A 154 -17.20 18.18 -2.33
N ASP A 155 -17.32 17.20 -1.44
CA ASP A 155 -18.21 17.27 -0.27
C ASP A 155 -17.85 18.46 0.64
N LEU A 156 -16.56 18.73 0.86
CA LEU A 156 -16.11 19.90 1.62
C LEU A 156 -16.55 21.23 0.98
N THR A 157 -16.55 21.31 -0.36
CA THR A 157 -17.00 22.51 -1.09
C THR A 157 -18.51 22.64 -1.19
N ALA A 158 -19.25 21.53 -1.22
CA ALA A 158 -20.69 21.51 -1.41
C ALA A 158 -21.47 22.21 -0.28
N PHE A 159 -20.92 22.21 0.94
CA PHE A 159 -21.52 22.88 2.11
C PHE A 159 -20.94 24.28 2.38
N GLN A 160 -20.48 24.98 1.34
CA GLN A 160 -19.92 26.34 1.46
C GLN A 160 -18.75 26.44 2.47
N GLY A 161 -18.00 25.34 2.65
CA GLY A 161 -16.90 25.26 3.62
C GLY A 161 -17.30 25.01 5.08
N ARG A 162 -18.60 25.00 5.42
CA ARG A 162 -19.08 24.78 6.79
C ARG A 162 -19.07 23.31 7.22
N TYR A 163 -18.83 22.38 6.29
CA TYR A 163 -18.79 20.95 6.62
C TYR A 163 -17.66 20.62 7.60
N ILE A 164 -16.49 21.24 7.46
CA ILE A 164 -15.37 21.03 8.39
C ILE A 164 -15.76 21.48 9.80
N ASP A 165 -16.45 22.60 9.94
CA ASP A 165 -16.92 23.09 11.24
C ASP A 165 -17.85 22.08 11.92
N LEU A 166 -18.71 21.40 11.13
CA LEU A 166 -19.59 20.35 11.63
C LEU A 166 -18.81 19.10 12.04
N LEU A 167 -17.77 18.71 11.29
CA LEU A 167 -16.94 17.54 11.61
C LEU A 167 -16.06 17.76 12.84
N VAL A 168 -15.61 18.99 13.06
CA VAL A 168 -14.71 19.37 14.17
C VAL A 168 -15.50 19.63 15.47
N ASN A 169 -16.83 19.76 15.39
CA ASN A 169 -17.63 19.96 16.58
C ASN A 169 -17.57 18.74 17.51
N GLY A 170 -17.21 18.95 18.77
CA GLY A 170 -17.15 17.89 19.78
C GLY A 170 -15.89 17.01 19.72
N ILE A 171 -14.86 17.40 18.95
CA ILE A 171 -13.57 16.71 18.97
C ILE A 171 -12.69 17.22 20.10
N THR A 172 -11.81 16.35 20.61
CA THR A 172 -10.76 16.75 21.55
C THR A 172 -9.38 16.51 20.92
N PRO A 173 -8.46 17.49 20.89
CA PRO A 173 -8.61 18.86 21.36
C PRO A 173 -9.47 19.70 20.40
N GLU A 174 -10.04 20.80 20.89
CA GLU A 174 -10.72 21.77 20.03
C GLU A 174 -9.69 22.43 19.10
N LEU A 175 -9.98 22.41 17.80
CA LEU A 175 -9.08 22.92 16.77
C LEU A 175 -9.81 23.93 15.88
N SER A 176 -9.06 24.89 15.35
CA SER A 176 -9.61 25.78 14.33
C SER A 176 -9.88 25.00 13.03
N PRO A 177 -10.89 25.40 12.23
CA PRO A 177 -11.20 24.73 10.97
C PRO A 177 -10.01 24.66 10.00
N LEU A 178 -9.15 25.69 10.03
CA LEU A 178 -7.92 25.73 9.25
C LEU A 178 -6.94 24.60 9.63
N VAL A 179 -6.74 24.38 10.93
CA VAL A 179 -5.85 23.30 11.41
C VAL A 179 -6.45 21.94 11.10
N ALA A 180 -7.76 21.77 11.26
CA ALA A 180 -8.44 20.53 10.89
C ALA A 180 -8.32 20.21 9.39
N ALA A 181 -8.47 21.22 8.52
CA ALA A 181 -8.27 21.07 7.08
C ALA A 181 -6.83 20.62 6.74
N LEU A 182 -5.83 21.18 7.43
CA LEU A 182 -4.43 20.79 7.26
C LEU A 182 -4.15 19.36 7.74
N LEU A 183 -4.73 18.95 8.87
CA LEU A 183 -4.63 17.56 9.37
C LEU A 183 -5.32 16.57 8.43
N LEU A 184 -6.46 16.94 7.84
CA LEU A 184 -7.13 16.16 6.80
C LEU A 184 -6.27 16.05 5.53
N ALA A 185 -5.57 17.13 5.13
CA ALA A 185 -4.62 17.08 4.02
C ALA A 185 -3.46 16.11 4.28
N PHE A 186 -2.95 16.04 5.51
CA PHE A 186 -1.96 15.02 5.88
C PHE A 186 -2.52 13.61 5.80
N LEU A 187 -3.77 13.38 6.22
CA LEU A 187 -4.42 12.09 6.04
C LEU A 187 -4.50 11.72 4.55
N MET A 188 -5.04 12.61 3.71
CA MET A 188 -5.17 12.36 2.26
C MET A 188 -3.80 12.04 1.64
N THR A 189 -2.76 12.78 2.03
CA THR A 189 -1.38 12.53 1.58
C THR A 189 -0.86 11.17 2.06
N ALA A 190 -1.04 10.84 3.34
CA ALA A 190 -0.61 9.58 3.90
C ALA A 190 -1.28 8.38 3.21
N THR A 191 -2.58 8.46 2.93
CA THR A 191 -3.31 7.41 2.22
C THR A 191 -2.79 7.21 0.79
N LEU A 192 -2.23 8.22 0.13
CA LEU A 192 -1.58 8.04 -1.17
C LEU A 192 -0.19 7.40 -1.05
N LEU A 193 0.53 7.67 0.04
CA LEU A 193 1.90 7.18 0.24
C LEU A 193 1.96 5.74 0.76
N ILE A 194 1.08 5.34 1.68
CA ILE A 194 1.09 4.00 2.31
C ILE A 194 1.08 2.84 1.29
N PRO A 195 0.28 2.86 0.20
CA PRO A 195 0.34 1.81 -0.81
C PRO A 195 1.73 1.69 -1.45
N LEU A 196 2.39 2.82 -1.71
CA LEU A 196 3.71 2.88 -2.35
C LEU A 196 4.81 2.38 -1.42
N THR A 197 4.80 2.83 -0.16
CA THR A 197 5.79 2.47 0.85
C THR A 197 5.62 1.01 1.31
N SER A 198 4.37 0.54 1.44
CA SER A 198 4.08 -0.85 1.78
C SER A 198 4.48 -1.84 0.69
N LEU A 199 4.35 -1.45 -0.58
CA LEU A 199 4.85 -2.25 -1.70
C LEU A 199 6.38 -2.38 -1.66
N GLY A 200 7.08 -1.26 -1.44
CA GLY A 200 8.53 -1.20 -1.34
C GLY A 200 9.08 -2.02 -0.18
N LEU A 201 8.45 -1.91 0.99
CA LEU A 201 8.81 -2.72 2.16
C LEU A 201 8.61 -4.21 1.88
N SER A 202 7.49 -4.59 1.26
CA SER A 202 7.20 -5.99 0.91
C SER A 202 8.21 -6.56 -0.08
N ALA A 203 8.60 -5.77 -1.09
CA ALA A 203 9.65 -6.16 -2.02
C ALA A 203 11.01 -6.34 -1.31
N ALA A 204 11.38 -5.42 -0.43
CA ALA A 204 12.64 -5.46 0.34
C ALA A 204 12.69 -6.69 1.27
N LEU A 205 11.61 -6.97 2.00
CA LEU A 205 11.50 -8.17 2.84
C LEU A 205 11.64 -9.46 2.04
N GLY A 206 11.02 -9.54 0.86
CA GLY A 206 11.18 -10.72 0.01
C GLY A 206 12.62 -10.90 -0.49
N LEU A 207 13.33 -9.80 -0.82
CA LEU A 207 14.76 -9.89 -1.14
C LEU A 207 15.59 -10.36 0.06
N LEU A 208 15.30 -9.87 1.26
CA LEU A 208 15.96 -10.31 2.49
C LEU A 208 15.78 -11.82 2.69
N PHE A 209 14.54 -12.32 2.60
CA PHE A 209 14.26 -13.76 2.69
C PHE A 209 14.98 -14.55 1.60
N SER A 210 15.10 -14.01 0.38
CA SER A 210 15.84 -14.66 -0.68
C SER A 210 17.32 -14.87 -0.37
N VAL A 211 17.94 -13.97 0.41
CA VAL A 211 19.35 -14.09 0.81
C VAL A 211 19.51 -15.04 2.00
N LEU A 212 18.62 -14.93 2.99
CA LEU A 212 18.67 -15.73 4.22
C LEU A 212 18.31 -17.20 3.95
N ILE A 213 17.35 -17.46 3.06
CA ILE A 213 16.81 -18.79 2.81
C ILE A 213 17.14 -19.21 1.38
N GLN A 214 18.25 -19.94 1.24
CA GLN A 214 18.78 -20.30 -0.08
C GLN A 214 18.02 -21.47 -0.74
N GLN A 215 17.43 -22.36 0.06
CA GLN A 215 16.71 -23.52 -0.43
C GLN A 215 15.28 -23.15 -0.88
N ARG A 216 14.91 -23.61 -2.09
CA ARG A 216 13.62 -23.28 -2.73
C ARG A 216 12.40 -23.68 -1.88
N THR A 217 12.45 -24.87 -1.27
CA THR A 217 11.35 -25.38 -0.46
C THR A 217 11.09 -24.48 0.74
N TYR A 218 12.14 -24.13 1.48
CA TYR A 218 12.03 -23.22 2.62
C TYR A 218 11.62 -21.80 2.20
N SER A 219 12.12 -21.28 1.07
CA SER A 219 11.70 -19.96 0.56
C SER A 219 10.20 -19.93 0.24
N THR A 220 9.67 -21.00 -0.37
CA THR A 220 8.25 -21.13 -0.66
C THR A 220 7.41 -21.24 0.62
N LEU A 221 7.88 -22.00 1.61
CA LEU A 221 7.23 -22.10 2.93
C LEU A 221 7.22 -20.76 3.65
N THR A 222 8.33 -20.01 3.64
CA THR A 222 8.38 -18.67 4.25
C THR A 222 7.46 -17.68 3.54
N LEU A 223 7.34 -17.77 2.21
CA LEU A 223 6.34 -16.98 1.49
C LEU A 223 4.92 -17.32 1.97
N ILE A 224 4.56 -18.61 2.05
CA ILE A 224 3.24 -19.04 2.51
C ILE A 224 2.98 -18.57 3.94
N VAL A 225 3.92 -18.80 4.87
CA VAL A 225 3.81 -18.36 6.27
C VAL A 225 3.69 -16.84 6.36
N GLY A 226 4.49 -16.10 5.58
CA GLY A 226 4.43 -14.64 5.54
C GLY A 226 3.10 -14.10 5.00
N ILE A 227 2.52 -14.75 3.99
CA ILE A 227 1.19 -14.43 3.47
C ILE A 227 0.14 -14.69 4.55
N VAL A 228 0.12 -15.89 5.13
CA VAL A 228 -0.86 -16.30 6.15
C VAL A 228 -0.81 -15.37 7.35
N LEU A 229 0.38 -15.11 7.89
CA LEU A 229 0.56 -14.23 9.05
C LEU A 229 0.08 -12.81 8.75
N ARG A 230 0.38 -12.28 7.56
CA ARG A 230 -0.05 -10.95 7.15
C ARG A 230 -1.56 -10.86 6.96
N THR A 231 -2.17 -11.83 6.30
CA THR A 231 -3.63 -11.87 6.12
C THR A 231 -4.35 -12.07 7.44
N ALA A 232 -3.81 -12.90 8.33
CA ALA A 232 -4.36 -13.11 9.67
C ALA A 232 -4.26 -11.85 10.52
N LEU A 233 -3.12 -11.16 10.49
CA LEU A 233 -2.93 -9.89 11.19
C LEU A 233 -3.89 -8.82 10.65
N ALA A 234 -4.03 -8.69 9.33
CA ALA A 234 -4.97 -7.75 8.72
C ALA A 234 -6.41 -8.08 9.13
N ALA A 235 -6.84 -9.35 9.05
CA ALA A 235 -8.17 -9.78 9.45
C ALA A 235 -8.44 -9.57 10.95
N ALA A 236 -7.44 -9.84 11.81
CA ALA A 236 -7.54 -9.61 13.25
C ALA A 236 -7.68 -8.11 13.56
N LEU A 237 -6.87 -7.25 12.92
CA LEU A 237 -6.97 -5.80 13.08
C LEU A 237 -8.34 -5.27 12.64
N VAL A 238 -8.89 -5.76 11.53
CA VAL A 238 -10.25 -5.42 11.07
C VAL A 238 -11.28 -5.82 12.09
N PHE A 239 -11.21 -7.07 12.54
CA PHE A 239 -12.16 -7.61 13.48
C PHE A 239 -12.17 -6.79 14.77
N VAL A 240 -10.99 -6.52 15.34
CA VAL A 240 -10.86 -5.75 16.59
C VAL A 240 -11.27 -4.29 16.39
N ALA A 241 -10.82 -3.62 15.32
CA ALA A 241 -11.20 -2.22 15.04
C ALA A 241 -12.71 -2.07 14.80
N THR A 242 -13.32 -3.02 14.09
CA THR A 242 -14.78 -3.01 13.85
C THR A 242 -15.55 -3.16 15.15
N ARG A 243 -15.14 -4.10 16.02
CA ARG A 243 -15.74 -4.30 17.34
C ARG A 243 -15.61 -3.06 18.23
N PHE A 244 -14.45 -2.41 18.21
CA PHE A 244 -14.20 -1.17 18.93
C PHE A 244 -15.13 -0.04 18.46
N ILE A 245 -15.23 0.19 17.14
CA ILE A 245 -16.07 1.26 16.57
C ILE A 245 -17.57 1.00 16.79
N GLN A 246 -17.97 -0.27 16.86
CA GLN A 246 -19.34 -0.66 17.22
C GLN A 246 -19.65 -0.50 18.72
N GLY A 247 -18.72 0.03 19.53
CA GLY A 247 -18.92 0.24 20.97
C GLY A 247 -18.93 -1.06 21.79
N GLN A 248 -18.48 -2.18 21.22
CA GLN A 248 -18.49 -3.48 21.90
C GLN A 248 -17.26 -3.71 22.80
N MET A 249 -16.37 -2.72 22.86
CA MET A 249 -15.16 -2.73 23.68
C MET A 249 -15.07 -1.41 24.48
N PRO A 250 -16.00 -1.17 25.44
CA PRO A 250 -16.11 0.11 26.14
C PRO A 250 -14.92 0.42 27.08
N ASP A 251 -14.21 -0.61 27.54
CA ASP A 251 -13.15 -0.48 28.56
C ASP A 251 -11.74 -0.27 27.95
N VAL A 252 -11.62 0.01 26.65
CA VAL A 252 -10.31 0.19 26.00
C VAL A 252 -9.77 1.59 26.33
N PRO A 253 -8.57 1.70 26.96
CA PRO A 253 -7.97 3.00 27.24
C PRO A 253 -7.69 3.81 25.97
N ASP A 254 -7.83 5.14 26.04
CA ASP A 254 -7.63 6.03 24.88
C ASP A 254 -6.32 5.80 24.11
N PRO A 255 -5.14 5.64 24.78
CA PRO A 255 -3.90 5.37 24.05
C PRO A 255 -3.92 4.04 23.28
N ALA A 256 -4.60 3.03 23.83
CA ALA A 256 -4.76 1.73 23.18
C ALA A 256 -5.73 1.80 22.00
N ALA A 257 -6.82 2.56 22.12
CA ALA A 257 -7.76 2.83 21.04
C ALA A 257 -7.06 3.57 19.88
N TRP A 258 -6.29 4.60 20.21
CA TRP A 258 -5.52 5.38 19.23
C TRP A 258 -4.49 4.50 18.51
N LEU A 259 -3.74 3.68 19.26
CA LEU A 259 -2.77 2.74 18.68
C LEU A 259 -3.46 1.69 17.83
N LEU A 260 -4.59 1.14 18.27
CA LEU A 260 -5.38 0.16 17.53
C LEU A 260 -5.79 0.72 16.16
N LEU A 261 -6.40 1.91 16.11
CA LEU A 261 -6.83 2.52 14.84
C LEU A 261 -5.65 2.97 13.99
N GLY A 262 -4.58 3.48 14.60
CA GLY A 262 -3.34 3.83 13.90
C GLY A 262 -2.71 2.62 13.21
N VAL A 263 -2.53 1.52 13.95
CA VAL A 263 -1.96 0.27 13.42
C VAL A 263 -2.90 -0.36 12.38
N PHE A 264 -4.21 -0.35 12.63
CA PHE A 264 -5.22 -0.79 11.67
C PHE A 264 -5.09 -0.03 10.35
N ALA A 265 -5.08 1.30 10.39
CA ALA A 265 -4.95 2.13 9.20
C ALA A 265 -3.60 1.94 8.48
N ALA A 266 -2.52 1.71 9.23
CA ALA A 266 -1.16 1.56 8.71
C ALA A 266 -0.87 0.19 8.05
N PHE A 267 -1.19 -0.93 8.71
CA PHE A 267 -0.68 -2.26 8.32
C PHE A 267 -1.54 -3.01 7.30
N GLY A 268 -2.86 -2.80 7.31
CA GLY A 268 -3.74 -3.40 6.30
C GLY A 268 -4.12 -2.43 5.17
N ASP A 269 -3.47 -1.27 5.12
CA ASP A 269 -3.83 -0.12 4.28
C ASP A 269 -5.32 0.22 4.33
N TRP A 270 -5.86 0.08 5.54
CA TRP A 270 -7.19 0.53 5.91
C TRP A 270 -7.25 2.04 6.11
N GLY A 271 -6.16 2.77 5.83
CA GLY A 271 -6.19 4.21 5.61
C GLY A 271 -7.24 4.62 4.56
N LEU A 272 -7.59 3.70 3.66
CA LEU A 272 -8.75 3.84 2.79
C LEU A 272 -10.05 4.09 3.57
N ALA A 273 -10.29 3.38 4.67
CA ALA A 273 -11.47 3.56 5.53
C ALA A 273 -11.58 5.00 6.06
N LEU A 274 -10.43 5.61 6.37
CA LEU A 274 -10.36 6.99 6.86
C LEU A 274 -10.68 8.03 5.77
N LEU A 275 -10.69 7.64 4.50
CA LEU A 275 -11.22 8.50 3.42
C LEU A 275 -12.76 8.56 3.40
N ASN A 276 -13.45 7.71 4.16
CA ASN A 276 -14.86 7.94 4.45
C ASN A 276 -14.96 8.97 5.58
N LEU A 277 -15.36 10.21 5.26
CA LEU A 277 -15.47 11.30 6.24
C LEU A 277 -16.43 10.99 7.38
N SER A 278 -17.52 10.25 7.12
CA SER A 278 -18.47 9.86 8.18
C SER A 278 -17.85 8.86 9.16
N PHE A 279 -17.06 7.92 8.64
CA PHE A 279 -16.30 7.01 9.48
C PHE A 279 -15.22 7.77 10.25
N TYR A 280 -14.49 8.66 9.58
CA TYR A 280 -13.39 9.38 10.20
C TYR A 280 -13.85 10.40 11.25
N SER A 281 -14.99 11.07 11.05
CA SER A 281 -15.59 11.92 12.08
C SER A 281 -16.01 11.13 13.32
N THR A 282 -16.54 9.93 13.12
CA THR A 282 -16.85 9.00 14.23
C THR A 282 -15.58 8.65 15.00
N VAL A 283 -14.44 8.47 14.32
CA VAL A 283 -13.15 8.26 14.98
C VAL A 283 -12.71 9.48 15.78
N TRP A 284 -12.93 10.70 15.28
CA TRP A 284 -12.55 11.94 15.98
C TRP A 284 -13.34 12.17 17.26
N THR A 285 -14.61 11.76 17.28
CA THR A 285 -15.48 11.91 18.45
C THR A 285 -15.27 10.80 19.47
N LEU A 286 -14.98 9.58 19.01
CA LEU A 286 -14.76 8.43 19.90
C LEU A 286 -13.37 8.41 20.55
N ILE A 287 -12.33 8.87 19.85
CA ILE A 287 -10.95 8.78 20.33
C ILE A 287 -10.37 10.18 20.51
N PRO A 288 -10.01 10.56 21.74
CA PRO A 288 -9.25 11.79 21.98
C PRO A 288 -8.00 11.85 21.11
N TYR A 289 -7.74 12.99 20.50
CA TYR A 289 -6.62 13.20 19.57
C TYR A 289 -6.67 12.33 18.30
N GLY A 290 -7.80 11.71 17.98
CA GLY A 290 -7.99 10.89 16.77
C GLY A 290 -7.76 11.65 15.46
N ILE A 291 -7.97 12.98 15.47
CA ILE A 291 -7.69 13.84 14.31
C ILE A 291 -6.22 13.86 13.88
N PHE A 292 -5.29 13.55 14.80
CA PHE A 292 -3.86 13.47 14.50
C PHE A 292 -3.44 12.14 13.83
N LEU A 293 -4.35 11.19 13.63
CA LEU A 293 -4.04 9.93 12.94
C LEU A 293 -3.46 10.16 11.54
N GLY A 294 -3.91 11.19 10.81
CA GLY A 294 -3.33 11.55 9.52
C GLY A 294 -1.83 11.87 9.57
N VAL A 295 -1.39 12.61 10.59
CA VAL A 295 0.02 12.94 10.81
C VAL A 295 0.81 11.69 11.19
N ALA A 296 0.25 10.86 12.06
CA ALA A 296 0.87 9.62 12.48
C ALA A 296 1.06 8.65 11.29
N LEU A 297 0.07 8.56 10.41
CA LEU A 297 0.13 7.75 9.20
C LEU A 297 1.14 8.28 8.18
N LEU A 298 1.27 9.61 8.08
CA LEU A 298 2.32 10.22 7.26
C LEU A 298 3.70 9.86 7.81
N GLY A 299 3.91 10.02 9.12
CA GLY A 299 5.13 9.59 9.81
C GLY A 299 5.41 8.10 9.60
N PHE A 300 4.38 7.26 9.73
CA PHE A 300 4.48 5.83 9.47
C PHE A 300 4.91 5.53 8.03
N SER A 301 4.38 6.23 7.02
CA SER A 301 4.79 6.03 5.62
C SER A 301 6.27 6.36 5.41
N ILE A 302 6.79 7.40 6.06
CA ILE A 302 8.21 7.77 6.03
C ILE A 302 9.06 6.69 6.72
N LEU A 303 8.65 6.26 7.91
CA LEU A 303 9.31 5.17 8.64
C LEU A 303 9.32 3.87 7.83
N GLN A 304 8.21 3.57 7.14
CA GLN A 304 8.09 2.40 6.28
C GLN A 304 9.04 2.47 5.08
N SER A 305 9.19 3.65 4.48
CA SER A 305 10.16 3.89 3.41
C SER A 305 11.60 3.74 3.91
N ALA A 306 11.92 4.31 5.08
CA ALA A 306 13.23 4.19 5.71
C ALA A 306 13.54 2.72 6.07
N ALA A 307 12.55 1.99 6.60
CA ALA A 307 12.68 0.56 6.90
C ALA A 307 12.92 -0.26 5.63
N ALA A 308 12.27 0.07 4.51
CA ALA A 308 12.50 -0.60 3.24
C ALA A 308 13.95 -0.42 2.76
N GLU A 309 14.51 0.80 2.83
CA GLU A 309 15.91 1.06 2.47
C GLU A 309 16.88 0.38 3.44
N TRP A 310 16.59 0.42 4.75
CA TRP A 310 17.41 -0.26 5.76
C TRP A 310 17.46 -1.77 5.52
N ILE A 311 16.30 -2.41 5.30
CA ILE A 311 16.20 -3.85 4.98
C ILE A 311 16.94 -4.17 3.68
N LEU A 312 16.82 -3.31 2.65
CA LEU A 312 17.54 -3.50 1.40
C LEU A 312 19.06 -3.43 1.61
N SER A 313 19.54 -2.49 2.43
CA SER A 313 20.96 -2.37 2.79
C SER A 313 21.48 -3.62 3.53
N LEU A 314 20.70 -4.13 4.50
CA LEU A 314 21.00 -5.38 5.22
C LEU A 314 21.02 -6.57 4.27
N THR A 315 20.09 -6.62 3.32
CA THR A 315 20.02 -7.68 2.31
C THR A 315 21.27 -7.70 1.45
N ILE A 316 21.77 -6.53 1.03
CA ILE A 316 23.00 -6.41 0.25
C ILE A 316 24.20 -6.89 1.06
N GLN A 317 24.35 -6.40 2.30
CA GLN A 317 25.45 -6.82 3.18
C GLN A 317 25.44 -8.32 3.47
N ALA A 318 24.25 -8.89 3.73
CA ALA A 318 24.10 -10.33 3.95
C ALA A 318 24.42 -11.14 2.69
N ALA A 319 24.07 -10.63 1.50
CA ALA A 319 24.34 -11.30 0.23
C ALA A 319 25.82 -11.30 -0.13
N GLU A 320 26.54 -10.24 0.23
CA GLU A 320 27.99 -10.11 0.09
C GLU A 320 28.75 -11.00 1.09
N ARG A 321 28.26 -11.13 2.34
CA ARG A 321 28.91 -11.97 3.38
C ARG A 321 28.67 -13.46 3.24
N ASN A 322 27.45 -13.88 2.91
CA ASN A 322 27.07 -15.30 2.85
C ASN A 322 27.52 -15.97 1.55
N GLY A 323 28.68 -15.57 1.05
CA GLY A 323 29.04 -15.79 -0.32
C GLY A 323 30.47 -16.06 -0.65
#